data_AF-X1J8Y5-F1
#
_entry.id   AF-X1J8Y5-F1
#
_cell.length_a   1.000
_cell.length_b   1.000
_cell.length_c   1.000
_cell.angle_alpha   90.00
_cell.angle_beta   90.00
_cell.angle_gamma   90.00
#
_symmetry.space_group_name_H-M   'P 1'
#
loop_
_entity.id
_entity.type
_entity.pdbx_description
1 polymer ?
#
loop_
_entity_poly.entity_id
_entity_poly.type
_entity_poly.pdbx_seq_one_letter_code
_entity_poly.pdbx_strand_id
1 'polypeptide(L)' 'NMEPIWKLAKKYDLVVIEDAAEAHGAEYKGRKCGGLGDISCFSFYANKIITTGEGGMVLTNNQI' A
#
# COMPACT_ATOMS: atom_id res chain seq x y z
N ASN A 1 3.57 -4.22 10.88
CA ASN A 1 3.89 -5.67 10.93
C ASN A 1 2.92 -6.41 10.02
N MET A 2 3.34 -6.87 8.83
CA MET A 2 2.42 -7.39 7.79
C MET A 2 2.21 -8.90 7.80
N GLU A 3 3.17 -9.70 8.26
CA GLU A 3 3.07 -11.16 8.18
C GLU A 3 1.82 -11.76 8.84
N PRO A 4 1.37 -11.31 10.03
CA PRO A 4 0.13 -11.81 10.61
C PRO A 4 -1.11 -11.43 9.78
N ILE A 5 -1.11 -10.24 9.17
CA ILE A 5 -2.22 -9.74 8.33
C ILE A 5 -2.35 -10.61 7.08
N TRP A 6 -1.25 -10.88 6.38
CA TRP A 6 -1.25 -11.77 5.20
C TRP A 6 -1.71 -13.18 5.52
N LYS A 7 -1.27 -13.75 6.65
CA LYS A 7 -1.70 -15.08 7.10
C LYS A 7 -3.21 -15.13 7.33
N LEU A 8 -3.76 -14.09 7.98
CA LEU A 8 -5.19 -13.99 8.25
C LEU A 8 -5.99 -13.85 6.96
N ALA A 9 -5.57 -12.94 6.08
CA ALA A 9 -6.22 -12.68 4.81
C ALA A 9 -6.29 -13.95 3.94
N LYS A 10 -5.17 -14.67 3.81
CA LYS A 10 -5.12 -15.95 3.10
C LYS A 10 -6.03 -17.02 3.73
N LYS A 11 -6.14 -17.07 5.05
CA LYS A 11 -6.98 -18.06 5.75
C LYS A 11 -8.46 -17.88 5.47
N TYR A 12 -8.90 -16.63 5.31
CA TYR A 12 -10.32 -16.28 5.18
C TYR A 12 -10.69 -15.74 3.79
N ASP A 13 -9.79 -15.89 2.81
CA ASP A 13 -9.97 -15.40 1.44
C ASP A 13 -10.35 -13.90 1.38
N LEU A 14 -9.62 -13.09 2.16
CA LEU A 14 -9.82 -11.64 2.23
C LEU A 14 -8.81 -10.92 1.34
N VAL A 15 -9.27 -9.83 0.72
CA VAL A 15 -8.42 -8.86 0.04
C VAL A 15 -7.75 -7.95 1.06
N VAL A 16 -6.46 -7.67 0.87
CA VAL A 16 -5.70 -6.69 1.66
C VAL A 16 -5.56 -5.40 0.87
N ILE A 17 -6.18 -4.33 1.36
CA ILE A 17 -5.96 -2.97 0.88
C ILE A 17 -4.97 -2.28 1.81
N GLU A 18 -3.85 -1.85 1.26
CA GLU A 18 -2.82 -1.10 1.98
C GLU A 18 -3.03 0.40 1.78
N ASP A 19 -3.35 1.12 2.85
CA ASP A 19 -3.24 2.58 2.86
C ASP A 19 -1.77 2.96 3.09
N ALA A 20 -1.11 3.38 2.01
CA ALA A 20 0.28 3.81 2.01
C ALA A 20 0.41 5.35 1.92
N ALA A 21 -0.66 6.11 2.17
CA ALA A 21 -0.69 7.58 1.97
C ALA A 21 0.47 8.33 2.62
N GLU A 22 1.02 7.83 3.72
CA GLU A 22 2.13 8.46 4.47
C GLU A 22 3.44 7.66 4.39
N ALA A 23 3.50 6.61 3.58
CA ALA A 23 4.58 5.62 3.56
C ALA A 23 5.43 5.65 2.29
N HIS A 24 5.48 6.79 1.58
CA HIS A 24 6.30 6.94 0.38
C HIS A 24 7.77 6.59 0.66
N GLY A 25 8.32 5.69 -0.14
CA GLY A 25 9.72 5.26 -0.05
C GLY A 25 10.04 4.29 1.10
N ALA A 26 9.12 4.09 2.05
CA ALA A 26 9.30 3.18 3.18
C ALA A 26 9.34 1.71 2.74
N GLU A 27 9.88 0.86 3.62
CA GLU A 27 10.03 -0.58 3.38
C GLU A 27 9.65 -1.41 4.61
N TYR A 28 9.06 -2.57 4.36
CA TYR A 28 8.90 -3.65 5.33
C TYR A 28 9.63 -4.89 4.82
N LYS A 29 10.66 -5.33 5.55
CA LYS A 29 11.47 -6.52 5.22
C LYS A 29 11.98 -6.50 3.77
N GLY A 30 12.50 -5.36 3.31
CA GLY A 30 13.04 -5.17 1.95
C GLY A 30 11.98 -5.07 0.84
N ARG A 31 10.68 -5.09 1.18
CA ARG A 31 9.59 -4.82 0.25
C ARG A 31 9.08 -3.39 0.45
N LYS A 32 8.89 -2.65 -0.65
CA LYS A 32 8.36 -1.28 -0.61
C LYS A 32 6.92 -1.25 -0.09
N CYS A 33 6.63 -0.28 0.79
CA CYS A 33 5.24 0.10 1.09
C CYS A 33 4.58 0.60 -0.20
N GLY A 34 3.30 0.31 -0.38
CA GLY A 34 2.60 0.42 -1.67
C GLY A 34 2.64 -0.86 -2.51
N GLY A 35 3.33 -1.90 -2.05
CA GLY A 35 3.38 -3.23 -2.67
C GLY A 35 3.22 -4.36 -1.66
N LEU A 36 2.62 -4.07 -0.50
CA LEU A 36 2.40 -5.02 0.59
C LEU A 36 0.97 -5.57 0.60
N GLY A 37 0.00 -4.85 0.02
CA GLY A 37 -1.37 -5.33 -0.20
C GLY A 37 -1.59 -5.93 -1.59
N ASP A 38 -2.81 -6.42 -1.83
CA ASP A 38 -3.29 -6.78 -3.17
C ASP A 38 -3.56 -5.51 -4.00
N ILE A 39 -4.04 -4.47 -3.32
CA ILE A 39 -4.19 -3.10 -3.81
C ILE A 39 -3.58 -2.17 -2.76
N SER A 40 -2.92 -1.11 -3.22
CA SER A 40 -2.37 -0.07 -2.33
C SER A 40 -2.69 1.33 -2.83
N CYS A 41 -2.79 2.29 -1.90
CA CYS A 41 -3.11 3.68 -2.20
C CYS A 41 -2.03 4.63 -1.69
N PHE A 42 -1.58 5.57 -2.52
CA PHE A 42 -0.79 6.73 -2.11
C PHE A 42 -1.63 8.01 -2.18
N SER A 43 -1.31 8.97 -1.30
CA SER A 43 -1.83 10.33 -1.34
C SER A 43 -0.70 11.28 -1.72
N PHE A 44 -1.01 12.25 -2.57
CA PHE A 44 -0.08 13.29 -2.98
C PHE A 44 -0.56 14.68 -2.56
N TYR A 45 -1.33 14.75 -1.47
CA TYR A 45 -1.74 16.03 -0.87
C TYR A 45 -0.53 16.87 -0.46
N ALA A 46 -0.72 18.18 -0.31
CA ALA A 46 0.33 19.17 -0.06
C ALA A 46 1.26 18.84 1.12
N ASN A 47 0.79 18.06 2.10
CA ASN A 47 1.59 17.67 3.28
C ASN A 47 2.24 16.28 3.19
N LYS A 48 2.15 15.57 2.06
CA LYS A 48 2.77 14.25 1.88
C LYS A 48 4.21 14.38 1.37
N ILE A 49 5.00 13.31 1.58
CA ILE A 49 6.44 13.26 1.23
C ILE A 49 6.68 13.60 -0.25
N ILE A 50 5.81 13.11 -1.13
CA ILE A 50 5.75 13.48 -2.54
C ILE A 50 4.38 14.11 -2.76
N THR A 51 4.33 15.25 -3.47
CA THR A 51 3.08 15.98 -3.67
C THR A 51 2.85 16.36 -5.13
N THR A 52 1.56 16.42 -5.50
CA THR A 52 1.05 17.00 -6.75
C THR A 52 0.13 18.18 -6.46
N GLY A 53 0.24 18.79 -5.27
CA GLY A 53 -0.75 19.70 -4.69
C GLY A 53 -1.93 18.92 -4.11
N GLU A 54 -2.72 18.31 -5.00
CA GLU A 54 -3.78 17.36 -4.71
C GLU A 54 -3.60 16.12 -5.59
N GLY A 55 -3.94 14.93 -5.09
CA GLY A 55 -3.90 13.72 -5.90
C GLY A 55 -3.68 12.43 -5.10
N GLY A 56 -3.66 11.33 -5.84
CA GLY A 56 -3.37 10.00 -5.31
C GLY A 56 -3.07 9.01 -6.43
N MET A 57 -2.65 7.81 -6.03
CA MET A 57 -2.35 6.72 -6.95
C MET A 57 -2.79 5.39 -6.35
N VAL A 58 -3.38 4.56 -7.20
CA VAL A 58 -3.67 3.16 -6.88
C VAL A 58 -2.63 2.28 -7.54
N LEU A 59 -2.14 1.30 -6.79
CA LEU A 59 -1.16 0.32 -7.23
C LEU A 59 -1.77 -1.07 -7.08
N THR A 60 -1.50 -1.93 -8.06
CA THR A 60 -1.78 -3.36 -7.95
C THR A 60 -0.86 -4.14 -8.90
N ASN A 61 -0.53 -5.37 -8.54
CA ASN A 61 0.12 -6.33 -9.43
C ASN A 61 -0.89 -7.23 -10.15
N ASN A 62 -2.18 -7.10 -9.86
CA ASN A 62 -3.22 -7.83 -10.55
C ASN A 62 -3.33 -7.31 -12.00
N GLN A 63 -3.00 -8.15 -12.98
CA GLN A 63 -2.93 -7.77 -14.40
C GLN A 63 -4.25 -7.92 -15.16
N ILE A 64 -5.36 -8.22 -14.46
CA ILE A 64 -6.64 -8.72 -15.03
C ILE A 64 -6.49 -10.17 -15.51
#